data_AF-A0A1D7VP77-F1
#
_entry.id   AF-A0A1D7VP77-F1
#
_cell.length_a   1.000
_cell.length_b   1.000
_cell.length_c   1.000
_cell.angle_alpha   90.00
_cell.angle_beta   90.00
_cell.angle_gamma   90.00
#
_symmetry.space_group_name_H-M   'P 1'
#
loop_
_entity.id
_entity.type
_entity.pdbx_description
1 polymer ?
#
loop_
_entity_poly.entity_id
_entity_poly.type
_entity_poly.pdbx_seq_one_letter_code
_entity_poly.pdbx_strand_id
1 'polypeptide(L)'
;MLLTAFLALPASALVGVVYVSLLETVVKGNKIAAWLLAAASLAVVVTLSLLVWLRYRRDRQIRLLIALVAAAAIWLWGQHLWEPVSSTLLPHYEGLKPAERAQAVGQYRLAVIQACAAAGGVIALLYTARNYRLIRRGQVTDRLSKALERLESQEEFVRVGGVIALQQIIHDAPAQAGDVTHIVRTFIRRRAPKAERGAPRGVQAAASGLLLPQGYTSSDPEEPAADVQAALTALNTRRAKLYASRIDLSGCHLAGAQMFRQHLVKAQLSGAVLTDAVLARAALRQASLEKCDLRRVWATKSRCHHAQMEGADLRAALFFEADMVDCDLTGADLRHAELSRADLQLATLRGAKLSGARLVSTDLTRADLTGATAEEEPVRLDRSCLDQARLNNAVLRNAGLIGARLRNADLTDADLTGADLTGADLRTARGLTADQLLAAGSIDGARLPPTLRAACRHSAQETGPATGGPVGQEAQP
;
A
#
# COMPACT_ATOMS: atom_id res chain seq x y z
N MET A 1 -33.32 33.49 -16.54
CA MET A 1 -32.98 34.93 -16.66
C MET A 1 -34.20 35.84 -16.79
N LEU A 2 -35.34 35.39 -17.36
CA LEU A 2 -36.58 36.19 -17.38
C LEU A 2 -37.24 36.37 -16.00
N LEU A 3 -37.19 35.36 -15.12
CA LEU A 3 -37.74 35.46 -13.75
C LEU A 3 -36.96 36.45 -12.85
N THR A 4 -35.66 36.62 -13.09
CA THR A 4 -34.79 37.55 -12.36
C THR A 4 -34.99 39.01 -12.78
N ALA A 5 -35.43 39.25 -14.03
CA ALA A 5 -35.75 40.59 -14.51
C ALA A 5 -37.10 41.09 -13.96
N PHE A 6 -38.09 40.20 -13.81
CA PHE A 6 -39.39 40.54 -13.22
C PHE A 6 -39.30 40.86 -11.71
N LEU A 7 -38.34 40.27 -11.01
CA LEU A 7 -38.07 40.51 -9.58
C LEU A 7 -37.18 41.75 -9.32
N ALA A 8 -36.73 42.45 -10.35
CA ALA A 8 -35.93 43.68 -10.25
C ALA A 8 -36.76 44.96 -10.44
N LEU A 9 -38.05 44.84 -10.76
CA LEU A 9 -38.97 45.98 -10.74
C LEU A 9 -39.20 46.40 -9.28
N PRO A 10 -39.00 47.69 -8.93
CA PRO A 10 -39.29 48.17 -7.59
C PRO A 10 -40.77 47.88 -7.30
N ALA A 11 -41.08 47.34 -6.12
CA ALA A 11 -42.45 46.97 -5.73
C ALA A 11 -43.46 48.11 -5.94
N SER A 12 -42.99 49.36 -5.92
CA SER A 12 -43.77 50.57 -6.25
C SER A 12 -44.36 50.60 -7.65
N ALA A 13 -43.71 50.03 -8.67
CA ALA A 13 -44.19 50.05 -10.05
C ALA A 13 -45.38 49.09 -10.27
N LEU A 14 -45.33 47.91 -9.64
CA LEU A 14 -46.42 46.92 -9.67
C LEU A 14 -47.63 47.39 -8.86
N VAL A 15 -47.41 48.07 -7.74
CA VAL A 15 -48.47 48.70 -6.93
C VAL A 15 -49.16 49.82 -7.72
N GLY A 16 -48.42 50.62 -8.50
CA GLY A 16 -48.98 51.70 -9.32
C GLY A 16 -49.96 51.21 -10.40
N VAL A 17 -49.61 50.16 -11.14
CA VAL A 17 -50.47 49.60 -12.21
C VAL A 17 -51.74 48.99 -11.62
N VAL A 18 -51.61 48.26 -10.52
CA VAL A 18 -52.75 47.68 -9.79
C VAL A 18 -53.68 48.76 -9.26
N TYR A 19 -53.12 49.84 -8.68
CA TYR A 19 -53.89 50.94 -8.10
C TYR A 19 -54.69 51.70 -9.17
N VAL A 20 -54.12 51.90 -10.37
CA VAL A 20 -54.79 52.53 -11.51
C VAL A 20 -55.93 51.67 -12.04
N SER A 21 -55.74 50.36 -12.21
CA SER A 21 -56.82 49.45 -12.63
C SER A 21 -57.93 49.28 -11.57
N LEU A 22 -57.59 49.38 -10.28
CA LEU A 22 -58.57 49.37 -9.19
C LEU A 22 -59.42 50.65 -9.19
N LEU A 23 -58.78 51.81 -9.42
CA LEU A 23 -59.48 53.09 -9.58
C LEU A 23 -60.40 53.08 -10.80
N GLU A 24 -59.97 52.58 -11.96
CA GLU A 24 -60.83 52.49 -13.14
C GLU A 24 -62.04 51.57 -12.95
N THR A 25 -61.89 50.46 -12.23
CA THR A 25 -62.98 49.51 -11.98
C THR A 25 -63.97 49.99 -10.91
N VAL A 26 -63.49 50.74 -9.91
CA VAL A 26 -64.34 51.45 -8.94
C VAL A 26 -65.12 52.59 -9.63
N VAL A 27 -64.47 53.35 -10.52
CA VAL A 27 -65.12 54.42 -11.30
C VAL A 27 -66.19 53.87 -12.26
N LYS A 28 -66.00 52.67 -12.81
CA LYS A 28 -67.01 51.98 -13.66
C LYS A 28 -68.14 51.28 -12.87
N GLY A 29 -68.20 51.43 -11.55
CA GLY A 29 -69.33 50.99 -10.71
C GLY A 29 -69.43 49.49 -10.46
N ASN A 30 -68.47 48.68 -10.93
CA ASN A 30 -68.53 47.21 -10.79
C ASN A 30 -67.84 46.75 -9.49
N LYS A 31 -68.59 46.82 -8.38
CA LYS A 31 -68.08 46.57 -7.01
C LYS A 31 -67.47 45.18 -6.83
N ILE A 32 -67.92 44.18 -7.57
CA ILE A 32 -67.41 42.79 -7.49
C ILE A 32 -66.03 42.68 -8.15
N ALA A 33 -65.83 43.32 -9.30
CA ALA A 33 -64.54 43.33 -10.00
C ALA A 33 -63.46 44.06 -9.19
N ALA A 34 -63.82 45.19 -8.57
CA ALA A 34 -62.92 45.93 -7.67
C ALA A 34 -62.50 45.09 -6.44
N TRP A 35 -63.43 44.32 -5.85
CA TRP A 35 -63.14 43.44 -4.72
C TRP A 35 -62.21 42.28 -5.11
N LEU A 36 -62.42 41.66 -6.28
CA LEU A 36 -61.58 40.58 -6.79
C LEU A 36 -60.16 41.07 -7.12
N LEU A 37 -60.04 42.25 -7.74
CA LEU A 37 -58.75 42.88 -8.02
C LEU A 37 -58.00 43.23 -6.72
N ALA A 38 -58.70 43.75 -5.71
CA ALA A 38 -58.10 44.06 -4.41
C ALA A 38 -57.60 42.79 -3.70
N ALA A 39 -58.39 41.72 -3.70
CA ALA A 39 -58.01 40.44 -3.11
C ALA A 39 -56.81 39.79 -3.81
N ALA A 40 -56.79 39.81 -5.16
CA ALA A 40 -55.68 39.28 -5.95
C ALA A 40 -54.38 40.07 -5.69
N SER A 41 -54.49 41.39 -5.57
CA SER A 41 -53.36 42.28 -5.33
C SER A 41 -52.75 42.09 -3.93
N LEU A 42 -53.61 41.96 -2.92
CA LEU A 42 -53.18 41.66 -1.55
C LEU A 42 -52.48 40.30 -1.50
N ALA A 43 -53.00 39.30 -2.19
CA ALA A 43 -52.37 37.99 -2.28
C ALA A 43 -50.96 38.08 -2.91
N VAL A 44 -50.75 38.86 -3.96
CA VAL A 44 -49.42 39.07 -4.59
C VAL A 44 -48.43 39.67 -3.60
N VAL A 45 -48.85 40.73 -2.93
CA VAL A 45 -47.99 41.46 -1.98
C VAL A 45 -47.61 40.54 -0.82
N VAL A 46 -48.57 39.76 -0.29
CA VAL A 46 -48.30 38.78 0.77
C VAL A 46 -47.35 37.69 0.28
N THR A 47 -47.57 37.14 -0.91
CA THR A 47 -46.75 36.06 -1.47
C THR A 47 -45.32 36.53 -1.76
N LEU A 48 -45.15 37.71 -2.37
CA LEU A 48 -43.83 38.31 -2.62
C LEU A 48 -43.11 38.68 -1.32
N SER A 49 -43.83 39.22 -0.34
CA SER A 49 -43.27 39.56 0.98
C SER A 49 -42.80 38.30 1.71
N LEU A 50 -43.58 37.21 1.63
CA LEU A 50 -43.20 35.91 2.18
C LEU A 50 -41.97 35.36 1.45
N LEU A 51 -41.91 35.43 0.12
CA LEU A 51 -40.77 34.99 -0.68
C LEU A 51 -39.48 35.76 -0.36
N VAL A 52 -39.57 37.08 -0.16
CA VAL A 52 -38.44 37.93 0.23
C VAL A 52 -37.98 37.63 1.65
N TRP A 53 -38.91 37.50 2.60
CA TRP A 53 -38.61 37.13 3.99
C TRP A 53 -37.95 35.75 4.08
N LEU A 54 -38.46 34.78 3.31
CA LEU A 54 -37.92 33.42 3.22
C LEU A 54 -36.55 33.37 2.51
N ARG A 55 -36.25 34.30 1.58
CA ARG A 55 -34.94 34.40 0.93
C ARG A 55 -33.82 34.83 1.88
N TYR A 56 -34.14 35.53 2.97
CA TYR A 56 -33.16 36.04 3.94
C TYR A 56 -32.76 35.00 5.01
N ARG A 57 -33.59 33.99 5.27
CA ARG A 57 -33.22 32.88 6.17
C ARG A 57 -32.49 31.78 5.42
N ARG A 58 -31.25 31.50 5.84
CA ARG A 58 -30.29 30.60 5.19
C ARG A 58 -30.59 29.10 5.41
N ASP A 59 -31.87 28.73 5.55
CA ASP A 59 -32.27 27.38 5.92
C ASP A 59 -32.95 26.63 4.75
N ARG A 60 -32.66 25.33 4.59
CA ARG A 60 -33.08 24.58 3.39
C ARG A 60 -34.56 24.24 3.37
N GLN A 61 -35.20 24.09 4.53
CA GLN A 61 -36.64 23.83 4.61
C GLN A 61 -37.49 24.99 4.07
N ILE A 62 -36.96 26.21 4.16
CA ILE A 62 -37.60 27.42 3.66
C ILE A 62 -37.64 27.45 2.12
N ARG A 63 -36.68 26.86 1.42
CA ARG A 63 -36.70 26.76 -0.06
C ARG A 63 -37.76 25.80 -0.59
N LEU A 64 -38.06 24.73 0.15
CA LEU A 64 -39.17 23.82 -0.17
C LEU A 64 -40.52 24.49 0.09
N LEU A 65 -40.62 25.27 1.17
CA LEU A 65 -41.79 26.10 1.45
C LEU A 65 -42.00 27.17 0.35
N ILE A 66 -40.92 27.84 -0.08
CA ILE A 66 -40.93 28.77 -1.23
C ILE A 66 -41.42 28.06 -2.49
N ALA A 67 -40.93 26.85 -2.79
CA ALA A 67 -41.34 26.10 -3.97
C ALA A 67 -42.81 25.65 -3.90
N LEU A 68 -43.29 25.24 -2.73
CA LEU A 68 -44.70 24.90 -2.48
C LEU A 68 -45.61 26.12 -2.60
N VAL A 69 -45.21 27.26 -2.02
CA VAL A 69 -45.94 28.53 -2.11
C VAL A 69 -45.91 29.06 -3.54
N ALA A 70 -44.80 28.93 -4.26
CA ALA A 70 -44.73 29.29 -5.68
C ALA A 70 -45.57 28.37 -6.55
N ALA A 71 -45.62 27.06 -6.28
CA ALA A 71 -46.48 26.12 -6.99
C ALA A 71 -47.96 26.37 -6.71
N ALA A 72 -48.32 26.67 -5.46
CA ALA A 72 -49.67 27.07 -5.06
C ALA A 72 -50.05 28.43 -5.67
N ALA A 73 -49.12 29.37 -5.74
CA ALA A 73 -49.31 30.66 -6.41
C ALA A 73 -49.49 30.47 -7.92
N ILE A 74 -48.68 29.65 -8.58
CA ILE A 74 -48.84 29.29 -10.00
C ILE A 74 -50.17 28.58 -10.25
N TRP A 75 -50.63 27.74 -9.32
CA TRP A 75 -51.92 27.06 -9.40
C TRP A 75 -53.10 28.04 -9.23
N LEU A 76 -53.05 28.93 -8.22
CA LEU A 76 -54.06 29.97 -8.00
C LEU A 76 -54.08 31.01 -9.13
N TRP A 77 -52.91 31.41 -9.62
CA TRP A 77 -52.76 32.46 -10.63
C TRP A 77 -52.89 31.94 -12.06
N GLY A 78 -52.63 30.65 -12.27
CA GLY A 78 -52.76 29.99 -13.58
C GLY A 78 -54.17 30.03 -14.14
N GLN A 79 -55.21 30.27 -13.34
CA GLN A 79 -56.56 30.48 -13.86
C GLN A 79 -56.76 31.88 -14.48
N HIS A 80 -56.04 32.90 -14.01
CA HIS A 80 -56.17 34.29 -14.49
C HIS A 80 -55.06 34.73 -15.46
N LEU A 81 -53.88 34.11 -15.42
CA LEU A 81 -52.78 34.39 -16.36
C LEU A 81 -52.92 33.63 -17.69
N TRP A 82 -53.82 32.65 -17.80
CA TRP A 82 -53.89 31.77 -18.96
C TRP A 82 -54.52 32.39 -20.21
N GLU A 83 -55.48 33.29 -20.05
CA GLU A 83 -56.12 34.00 -21.18
C GLU A 83 -55.07 34.73 -22.06
N PRO A 84 -54.19 35.60 -21.52
CA PRO A 84 -53.19 36.31 -22.33
C PRO A 84 -52.03 35.43 -22.83
N VAL A 85 -51.70 34.34 -22.14
CA VAL A 85 -50.64 33.41 -22.57
C VAL A 85 -51.13 32.48 -23.68
N SER A 86 -52.41 32.07 -23.62
CA SER A 86 -53.04 31.28 -24.67
C SER A 86 -53.20 32.06 -25.99
N SER A 87 -53.44 33.38 -25.93
CA SER A 87 -53.54 34.21 -27.13
C SER A 87 -52.20 34.51 -27.81
N THR A 88 -51.07 34.39 -27.10
CA THR A 88 -49.73 34.65 -27.65
C THR A 88 -48.95 33.40 -28.05
N LEU A 89 -49.12 32.26 -27.36
CA LEU A 89 -48.40 31.01 -27.67
C LEU A 89 -49.12 30.08 -28.65
N LEU A 90 -50.42 30.27 -28.87
CA LEU A 90 -51.25 29.40 -29.72
C LEU A 90 -51.91 30.18 -30.89
N PRO A 91 -51.15 30.89 -31.75
CA PRO A 91 -51.73 31.59 -32.90
C PRO A 91 -52.41 30.67 -33.93
N HIS A 92 -52.18 29.35 -33.87
CA HIS A 92 -52.77 28.35 -34.78
C HIS A 92 -54.21 27.91 -34.44
N TYR A 93 -54.87 28.54 -33.46
CA TYR A 93 -56.19 28.10 -32.98
C TYR A 93 -57.36 29.00 -33.43
N GLU A 94 -57.10 30.00 -34.28
CA GLU A 94 -58.10 31.01 -34.70
C GLU A 94 -59.28 30.47 -35.54
N GLY A 95 -59.32 29.18 -35.91
CA GLY A 95 -60.42 28.58 -36.68
C GLY A 95 -61.21 27.42 -36.03
N LEU A 96 -60.88 27.01 -34.80
CA LEU A 96 -61.47 25.81 -34.17
C LEU A 96 -62.79 26.11 -33.44
N LYS A 97 -63.70 25.12 -33.41
CA LYS A 97 -64.99 25.25 -32.70
C LYS A 97 -64.75 25.41 -31.18
N PRO A 98 -65.65 26.09 -30.44
CA PRO A 98 -65.47 26.37 -29.00
C PRO A 98 -65.12 25.13 -28.15
N ALA A 99 -65.68 23.98 -28.49
CA ALA A 99 -65.42 22.71 -27.81
C ALA A 99 -64.00 22.17 -28.04
N GLU A 100 -63.47 22.27 -29.25
CA GLU A 100 -62.13 21.77 -29.62
C GLU A 100 -61.02 22.64 -28.99
N ARG A 101 -61.24 23.96 -28.91
CA ARG A 101 -60.35 24.88 -28.18
C ARG A 101 -60.28 24.54 -26.69
N ALA A 102 -61.42 24.27 -26.05
CA ALA A 102 -61.47 23.90 -24.64
C ALA A 102 -60.71 22.59 -24.37
N GLN A 103 -60.81 21.61 -25.28
CA GLN A 103 -60.12 20.33 -25.17
C GLN A 103 -58.60 20.46 -25.33
N ALA A 104 -58.12 21.24 -26.31
CA ALA A 104 -56.69 21.49 -26.51
C ALA A 104 -56.06 22.24 -25.34
N VAL A 105 -56.76 23.25 -24.80
CA VAL A 105 -56.34 23.96 -23.58
C VAL A 105 -56.28 23.01 -22.39
N GLY A 106 -57.26 22.11 -22.25
CA GLY A 106 -57.26 21.08 -21.22
C GLY A 106 -56.05 20.14 -21.30
N GLN A 107 -55.72 19.67 -22.51
CA GLN A 107 -54.55 18.81 -22.74
C GLN A 107 -53.23 19.52 -22.43
N TYR A 108 -53.09 20.79 -22.84
CA TYR A 108 -51.88 21.57 -22.54
C TYR A 108 -51.73 21.81 -21.03
N ARG A 109 -52.82 22.15 -20.33
CA ARG A 109 -52.81 22.30 -18.86
C ARG A 109 -52.38 21.00 -18.18
N LEU A 110 -52.93 19.86 -18.62
CA LEU A 110 -52.55 18.56 -18.11
C LEU A 110 -51.07 18.27 -18.36
N ALA A 111 -50.55 18.59 -19.55
CA ALA A 111 -49.13 18.42 -19.89
C ALA A 111 -48.21 19.27 -19.01
N VAL A 112 -48.57 20.53 -18.74
CA VAL A 112 -47.82 21.40 -17.82
C VAL A 112 -47.85 20.85 -16.39
N ILE A 113 -49.02 20.40 -15.91
CA ILE A 113 -49.14 19.78 -14.58
C ILE A 113 -48.27 18.52 -14.49
N GLN A 114 -48.30 17.66 -15.50
CA GLN A 114 -47.48 16.46 -15.57
C GLN A 114 -45.98 16.81 -15.61
N ALA A 115 -45.58 17.84 -16.36
CA ALA A 115 -44.20 18.30 -16.41
C ALA A 115 -43.73 18.86 -15.05
N CYS A 116 -44.56 19.65 -14.37
CA CYS A 116 -44.28 20.15 -13.02
C CYS A 116 -44.21 19.02 -12.00
N ALA A 117 -45.12 18.05 -12.06
CA ALA A 117 -45.12 16.87 -11.19
C ALA A 117 -43.86 16.02 -11.43
N ALA A 118 -43.47 15.80 -12.69
CA ALA A 118 -42.24 15.09 -13.04
C ALA A 118 -41.00 15.83 -12.53
N ALA A 119 -40.92 17.16 -12.70
CA ALA A 119 -39.83 17.97 -12.16
C ALA A 119 -39.77 17.89 -10.63
N GLY A 120 -40.92 17.95 -9.96
CA GLY A 120 -41.03 17.75 -8.50
C GLY A 120 -40.53 16.37 -8.06
N GLY A 121 -40.90 15.31 -8.79
CA GLY A 121 -40.43 13.95 -8.57
C GLY A 121 -38.91 13.80 -8.70
N VAL A 122 -38.30 14.39 -9.74
CA VAL A 122 -36.85 14.40 -9.92
C VAL A 122 -36.14 15.14 -8.77
N ILE A 123 -36.65 16.29 -8.35
CA ILE A 123 -36.10 17.04 -7.21
C ILE A 123 -36.20 16.23 -5.92
N ALA A 124 -37.33 15.55 -5.67
CA ALA A 124 -37.51 14.69 -4.51
C ALA A 124 -36.52 13.51 -4.53
N LEU A 125 -36.31 12.86 -5.69
CA LEU A 125 -35.31 11.79 -5.85
C LEU A 125 -33.89 12.30 -5.58
N LEU A 126 -33.51 13.46 -6.12
CA LEU A 126 -32.21 14.07 -5.87
C LEU A 126 -32.02 14.41 -4.38
N TYR A 127 -33.06 14.91 -3.72
CA TYR A 127 -33.05 15.19 -2.29
C TYR A 127 -32.88 13.91 -1.47
N THR A 128 -33.66 12.88 -1.75
CA THR A 128 -33.57 11.57 -1.07
C THR A 128 -32.21 10.94 -1.29
N ALA A 129 -31.68 10.95 -2.53
CA ALA A 129 -30.34 10.44 -2.83
C ALA A 129 -29.25 11.22 -2.08
N ARG A 130 -29.38 12.55 -1.97
CA ARG A 130 -28.46 13.37 -1.19
C ARG A 130 -28.56 13.07 0.30
N ASN A 131 -29.76 12.94 0.83
CA ASN A 131 -29.99 12.69 2.26
C ASN A 131 -29.49 11.30 2.66
N TYR A 132 -29.73 10.28 1.82
CA TYR A 132 -29.17 8.95 1.98
C TYR A 132 -27.63 8.98 2.03
N ARG A 133 -26.97 9.74 1.14
CA ARG A 133 -25.51 9.90 1.18
C ARG A 133 -25.03 10.60 2.46
N LEU A 134 -25.77 11.59 2.96
CA LEU A 134 -25.44 12.30 4.21
C LEU A 134 -25.57 11.39 5.43
N ILE A 135 -26.68 10.66 5.55
CA ILE A 135 -26.90 9.70 6.64
C ILE A 135 -25.82 8.62 6.63
N ARG A 136 -25.52 8.06 5.45
CA ARG A 136 -24.47 7.04 5.31
C ARG A 136 -23.10 7.59 5.72
N ARG A 137 -22.75 8.83 5.38
CA ARG A 137 -21.52 9.47 5.84
C ARG A 137 -21.50 9.64 7.37
N GLY A 138 -22.60 10.10 7.95
CA GLY A 138 -22.73 10.27 9.41
C GLY A 138 -22.53 8.97 10.18
N GLN A 139 -23.07 7.85 9.67
CA GLN A 139 -22.87 6.54 10.28
C GLN A 139 -21.40 6.09 10.29
N VAL A 140 -20.64 6.35 9.22
CA VAL A 140 -19.22 5.98 9.20
C VAL A 140 -18.42 6.88 10.14
N THR A 141 -18.72 8.17 10.20
CA THR A 141 -18.10 9.09 11.16
C THR A 141 -18.36 8.65 12.61
N ASP A 142 -19.59 8.26 12.97
CA ASP A 142 -19.91 7.74 14.31
C ASP A 142 -19.13 6.46 14.64
N ARG A 143 -19.04 5.51 13.70
CA ARG A 143 -18.22 4.29 13.88
C ARG A 143 -16.73 4.63 14.04
N LEU A 144 -16.22 5.59 13.27
CA LEU A 144 -14.83 6.04 13.35
C LEU A 144 -14.53 6.68 14.72
N SER A 145 -15.39 7.58 15.20
CA SER A 145 -15.23 8.21 16.51
C SER A 145 -15.20 7.16 17.62
N LYS A 146 -16.15 6.22 17.63
CA LYS A 146 -16.18 5.12 18.62
C LYS A 146 -14.95 4.22 18.54
N ALA A 147 -14.40 3.99 17.35
CA ALA A 147 -13.19 3.22 17.18
C ALA A 147 -11.97 3.96 17.75
N LEU A 148 -11.87 5.28 17.53
CA LEU A 148 -10.81 6.12 18.07
C LEU A 148 -10.86 6.20 19.60
N GLU A 149 -12.04 6.39 20.19
CA GLU A 149 -12.23 6.36 21.65
C GLU A 149 -11.73 5.05 22.27
N ARG A 150 -11.99 3.90 21.61
CA ARG A 150 -11.49 2.60 22.05
C ARG A 150 -9.97 2.48 21.96
N LEU A 151 -9.33 3.10 20.96
CA LEU A 151 -7.87 3.10 20.81
C LEU A 151 -7.15 3.89 21.90
N GLU A 152 -7.83 4.85 22.54
CA GLU A 152 -7.28 5.64 23.65
C GLU A 152 -7.37 4.92 25.01
N SER A 153 -8.08 3.79 25.07
CA SER A 153 -8.21 3.00 26.29
C SER A 153 -6.86 2.46 26.78
N GLN A 154 -6.67 2.41 28.09
CA GLN A 154 -5.51 1.75 28.72
C GLN A 154 -5.62 0.21 28.65
N GLU A 155 -6.83 -0.32 28.46
CA GLU A 155 -7.10 -1.75 28.32
C GLU A 155 -6.78 -2.25 26.91
N GLU A 156 -5.85 -3.21 26.82
CA GLU A 156 -5.40 -3.78 25.54
C GLU A 156 -6.51 -4.42 24.73
N PHE A 157 -7.37 -5.20 25.39
CA PHE A 157 -8.50 -5.86 24.74
C PHE A 157 -9.48 -4.85 24.09
N VAL A 158 -9.69 -3.70 24.73
CA VAL A 158 -10.55 -2.63 24.20
C VAL A 158 -9.92 -2.00 22.96
N ARG A 159 -8.59 -1.77 22.98
CA ARG A 159 -7.86 -1.25 21.82
C ARG A 159 -7.89 -2.21 20.64
N VAL A 160 -7.74 -3.52 20.87
CA VAL A 160 -7.91 -4.55 19.82
C VAL A 160 -9.30 -4.42 19.18
N GLY A 161 -10.36 -4.27 19.97
CA GLY A 161 -11.71 -4.01 19.47
C GLY A 161 -11.83 -2.71 18.65
N GLY A 162 -11.08 -1.67 19.01
CA GLY A 162 -10.95 -0.43 18.24
C GLY A 162 -10.28 -0.65 16.88
N VAL A 163 -9.15 -1.37 16.85
CA VAL A 163 -8.43 -1.72 15.61
C VAL A 163 -9.31 -2.54 14.67
N ILE A 164 -10.04 -3.54 15.18
CA ILE A 164 -10.96 -4.36 14.38
C ILE A 164 -12.07 -3.49 13.78
N ALA A 165 -12.62 -2.54 14.53
CA ALA A 165 -13.61 -1.60 14.01
C ALA A 165 -13.02 -0.72 12.89
N LEU A 166 -11.78 -0.24 13.03
CA LEU A 166 -11.09 0.48 11.95
C LEU A 166 -10.89 -0.39 10.70
N GLN A 167 -10.51 -1.66 10.88
CA GLN A 167 -10.38 -2.62 9.78
C GLN A 167 -11.70 -2.80 9.03
N GLN A 168 -12.82 -2.90 9.75
CA GLN A 168 -14.15 -2.95 9.14
C GLN A 168 -14.47 -1.67 8.36
N ILE A 169 -14.10 -0.49 8.86
CA ILE A 169 -14.30 0.78 8.13
C ILE A 169 -13.50 0.81 6.83
N ILE A 170 -12.24 0.33 6.83
CA ILE A 170 -11.43 0.19 5.60
C ILE A 170 -12.17 -0.66 4.54
N HIS A 171 -12.89 -1.70 4.98
CA HIS A 171 -13.66 -2.58 4.11
C HIS A 171 -15.00 -1.96 3.66
N ASP A 172 -15.73 -1.27 4.53
CA ASP A 172 -17.10 -0.83 4.23
C ASP A 172 -17.17 0.56 3.58
N ALA A 173 -16.16 1.41 3.83
CA ALA A 173 -16.12 2.80 3.40
C ALA A 173 -14.85 3.13 2.59
N PRO A 174 -14.79 2.77 1.28
CA PRO A 174 -13.58 2.92 0.48
C PRO A 174 -13.09 4.38 0.37
N ALA A 175 -14.01 5.35 0.42
CA ALA A 175 -13.66 6.77 0.40
C ALA A 175 -12.85 7.23 1.62
N GLN A 176 -12.88 6.50 2.74
CA GLN A 176 -12.19 6.82 3.99
C GLN A 176 -11.06 5.83 4.31
N ALA A 177 -10.89 4.79 3.50
CA ALA A 177 -9.91 3.73 3.74
C ALA A 177 -8.48 4.26 3.84
N GLY A 178 -8.12 5.29 3.08
CA GLY A 178 -6.81 5.93 3.13
C GLY A 178 -6.51 6.56 4.50
N ASP A 179 -7.44 7.39 5.00
CA ASP A 179 -7.30 8.08 6.29
C ASP A 179 -7.25 7.07 7.45
N VAL A 180 -8.12 6.06 7.42
CA VAL A 180 -8.14 5.00 8.44
C VAL A 180 -6.86 4.17 8.40
N THR A 181 -6.34 3.85 7.21
CA THR A 181 -5.04 3.17 7.07
C THR A 181 -3.90 4.03 7.64
N HIS A 182 -3.97 5.35 7.50
CA HIS A 182 -3.01 6.26 8.14
C HIS A 182 -3.08 6.22 9.67
N ILE A 183 -4.30 6.21 10.24
CA ILE A 183 -4.52 6.09 11.68
C ILE A 183 -3.93 4.79 12.21
N VAL A 184 -4.20 3.66 11.57
CA VAL A 184 -3.66 2.34 11.98
C VAL A 184 -2.13 2.32 11.93
N ARG A 185 -1.50 2.90 10.89
CA ARG A 185 -0.03 3.02 10.82
C ARG A 185 0.53 3.88 11.96
N THR A 186 -0.10 5.02 12.22
CA THR A 186 0.30 5.93 13.30
C THR A 186 0.17 5.26 14.66
N PHE A 187 -0.88 4.45 14.85
CA PHE A 187 -1.10 3.68 16.06
C PHE A 187 0.03 2.68 16.31
N ILE A 188 0.42 1.89 15.31
CA ILE A 188 1.57 0.97 15.42
C ILE A 188 2.83 1.74 15.80
N ARG A 189 3.10 2.86 15.11
CA ARG A 189 4.30 3.68 15.36
C ARG A 189 4.37 4.23 16.78
N ARG A 190 3.22 4.56 17.37
CA ARG A 190 3.13 5.15 18.71
C ARG A 190 3.15 4.09 19.82
N ARG A 191 2.66 2.88 19.56
CA ARG A 191 2.49 1.82 20.57
C ARG A 191 3.59 0.76 20.53
N ALA A 192 4.17 0.47 19.38
CA ALA A 192 5.30 -0.44 19.29
C ALA A 192 6.48 0.14 20.10
N PRO A 193 7.12 -0.65 20.99
CA PRO A 193 8.32 -0.22 21.68
C PRO A 193 9.38 0.19 20.67
N LYS A 194 10.24 1.15 21.02
CA LYS A 194 11.35 1.55 20.15
C LYS A 194 12.56 0.68 20.48
N ALA A 195 13.25 0.19 19.46
CA ALA A 195 14.52 -0.49 19.60
C ALA A 195 15.54 0.51 20.17
N GLU A 196 16.08 0.24 21.36
CA GLU A 196 17.22 1.00 21.88
C GLU A 196 18.42 0.73 20.97
N ARG A 197 18.90 1.76 20.25
CA ARG A 197 20.14 1.65 19.48
C ARG A 197 21.28 1.36 20.45
N GLY A 198 22.00 0.26 20.23
CA GLY A 198 23.12 -0.17 21.06
C GLY A 198 24.11 0.96 21.37
N ALA A 199 24.09 1.42 22.62
CA ALA A 199 25.33 1.80 23.27
C ALA A 199 26.19 0.53 23.38
N PRO A 200 27.53 0.60 23.22
CA PRO A 200 28.40 -0.51 23.60
C PRO A 200 28.28 -0.66 25.12
N ARG A 201 27.37 -1.52 25.58
CA ARG A 201 27.23 -1.81 27.00
C ARG A 201 28.48 -2.60 27.39
N GLY A 202 29.39 -1.92 28.08
CA GLY A 202 30.63 -2.47 28.59
C GLY A 202 30.40 -3.74 29.38
N VAL A 203 31.43 -4.59 29.36
CA VAL A 203 31.55 -5.86 30.08
C VAL A 203 30.90 -5.78 31.46
N GLN A 204 29.74 -6.43 31.62
CA GLN A 204 29.34 -6.98 32.91
C GLN A 204 29.57 -8.47 32.85
N ALA A 205 30.55 -8.93 33.62
CA ALA A 205 30.81 -10.32 33.87
C ALA A 205 29.55 -10.96 34.48
N ALA A 206 28.88 -11.84 33.73
CA ALA A 206 27.94 -12.76 34.32
C ALA A 206 28.73 -13.70 35.24
N ALA A 207 28.29 -13.83 36.49
CA ALA A 207 28.90 -14.67 37.53
C ALA A 207 28.89 -16.19 37.21
N SER A 208 28.54 -16.61 35.98
CA SER A 208 28.24 -18.00 35.64
C SER A 208 29.05 -18.56 34.47
N GLY A 209 30.14 -17.91 34.04
CA GLY A 209 31.17 -18.54 33.21
C GLY A 209 30.75 -19.10 31.84
N LEU A 210 29.52 -18.89 31.39
CA LEU A 210 29.02 -19.30 30.08
C LEU A 210 28.99 -18.10 29.13
N LEU A 211 29.81 -18.16 28.09
CA LEU A 211 29.79 -17.23 26.96
C LEU A 211 28.57 -17.52 26.08
N LEU A 212 27.45 -16.85 26.35
CA LEU A 212 26.35 -16.74 25.38
C LEU A 212 26.69 -15.64 24.36
N PRO A 213 26.39 -15.81 23.05
CA PRO A 213 26.56 -14.76 22.05
C PRO A 213 25.79 -13.51 22.48
N GLN A 214 26.50 -12.42 22.72
CA GLN A 214 25.91 -11.20 23.25
C GLN A 214 24.95 -10.55 22.24
N GLY A 215 23.75 -10.25 22.72
CA GLY A 215 22.73 -9.48 22.04
C GLY A 215 21.37 -9.87 22.62
N TYR A 216 20.75 -8.92 23.33
CA TYR A 216 19.47 -8.98 24.08
C TYR A 216 19.59 -9.39 25.54
N THR A 217 19.34 -8.42 26.42
CA THR A 217 18.94 -8.68 27.81
C THR A 217 17.53 -9.28 27.78
N SER A 218 17.24 -10.20 28.69
CA SER A 218 15.96 -10.92 28.88
C SER A 218 14.76 -10.03 29.26
N SER A 219 14.79 -8.74 28.93
CA SER A 219 13.81 -7.72 29.32
C SER A 219 12.96 -7.20 28.15
N ASP A 220 13.37 -7.46 26.90
CA ASP A 220 12.63 -7.02 25.73
C ASP A 220 11.52 -8.02 25.37
N PRO A 221 10.34 -7.56 24.93
CA PRO A 221 9.21 -8.44 24.63
C PRO A 221 9.49 -9.31 23.39
N GLU A 222 9.32 -10.62 23.52
CA GLU A 222 9.52 -11.59 22.44
C GLU A 222 8.46 -11.48 21.32
N GLU A 223 7.29 -10.91 21.63
CA GLU A 223 6.18 -10.70 20.70
C GLU A 223 5.62 -9.27 20.83
N PRO A 224 5.05 -8.68 19.76
CA PRO A 224 4.36 -7.41 19.86
C PRO A 224 3.09 -7.55 20.71
N ALA A 225 2.69 -6.47 21.38
CA ALA A 225 1.39 -6.40 22.04
C ALA A 225 0.25 -6.74 21.05
N ALA A 226 -0.83 -7.35 21.55
CA ALA A 226 -1.91 -7.89 20.73
C ALA A 226 -2.63 -6.81 19.91
N ASP A 227 -2.68 -5.57 20.43
CA ASP A 227 -3.20 -4.41 19.71
C ASP A 227 -2.32 -4.01 18.51
N VAL A 228 -0.99 -4.04 18.67
CA VAL A 228 -0.01 -3.82 17.60
C VAL A 228 -0.11 -4.94 16.56
N GLN A 229 -0.20 -6.20 17.00
CA GLN A 229 -0.37 -7.35 16.10
C GLN A 229 -1.69 -7.29 15.33
N ALA A 230 -2.80 -6.91 16.00
CA ALA A 230 -4.07 -6.68 15.35
C ALA A 230 -3.98 -5.55 14.31
N ALA A 231 -3.25 -4.48 14.61
CA ALA A 231 -3.07 -3.36 13.69
C ALA A 231 -2.24 -3.75 12.47
N LEU A 232 -1.16 -4.50 12.65
CA LEU A 232 -0.39 -5.09 11.54
C LEU A 232 -1.29 -5.98 10.67
N THR A 233 -2.15 -6.79 11.29
CA THR A 233 -3.09 -7.67 10.59
C THR A 233 -4.12 -6.88 9.78
N ALA A 234 -4.65 -5.78 10.33
CA ALA A 234 -5.60 -4.91 9.65
C ALA A 234 -5.04 -4.27 8.37
N LEU A 235 -3.72 -4.01 8.34
CA LEU A 235 -3.02 -3.50 7.15
C LEU A 235 -2.88 -4.53 6.02
N ASN A 236 -3.14 -5.82 6.27
CA ASN A 236 -3.09 -6.87 5.25
C ASN A 236 -4.35 -6.95 4.37
N THR A 237 -5.35 -6.09 4.59
CA THR A 237 -6.59 -6.10 3.79
C THR A 237 -6.35 -5.62 2.36
N ARG A 238 -7.07 -6.16 1.37
CA ARG A 238 -6.91 -5.78 -0.06
C ARG A 238 -6.94 -4.27 -0.30
N ARG A 239 -7.78 -3.55 0.45
CA ARG A 239 -7.92 -2.09 0.33
C ARG A 239 -6.82 -1.34 1.05
N ALA A 240 -6.40 -1.76 2.25
CA ALA A 240 -5.25 -1.15 2.92
C ALA A 240 -4.00 -1.19 2.03
N LYS A 241 -3.80 -2.29 1.29
CA LYS A 241 -2.69 -2.45 0.32
C LYS A 241 -2.65 -1.37 -0.77
N LEU A 242 -3.79 -0.82 -1.18
CA LEU A 242 -3.84 0.26 -2.18
C LEU A 242 -3.28 1.59 -1.65
N TYR A 243 -3.32 1.79 -0.32
CA TYR A 243 -2.95 3.03 0.34
C TYR A 243 -1.68 2.88 1.21
N ALA A 244 -1.08 1.69 1.26
CA ALA A 244 0.05 1.34 2.12
C ALA A 244 1.43 1.70 1.54
N SER A 245 1.52 2.63 0.58
CA SER A 245 2.73 2.83 -0.22
C SER A 245 3.97 3.29 0.56
N ARG A 246 3.85 3.69 1.83
CA ARG A 246 4.95 3.88 2.80
C ARG A 246 4.45 3.61 4.21
N ILE A 247 4.73 2.42 4.75
CA ILE A 247 4.57 2.14 6.19
C ILE A 247 5.91 2.47 6.86
N ASP A 248 5.92 3.39 7.82
CA ASP A 248 7.09 3.65 8.66
C ASP A 248 7.00 2.82 9.95
N LEU A 249 7.96 1.91 10.10
CA LEU A 249 8.20 1.05 11.25
C LEU A 249 9.67 1.12 11.68
N SER A 250 10.39 2.18 11.29
CA SER A 250 11.82 2.31 11.50
C SER A 250 12.20 2.33 12.99
N GLY A 251 13.05 1.41 13.44
CA GLY A 251 13.39 1.32 14.86
C GLY A 251 12.24 0.89 15.78
N CYS A 252 11.17 0.30 15.25
CA CYS A 252 10.17 -0.39 16.08
C CYS A 252 10.70 -1.76 16.52
N HIS A 253 10.41 -2.15 17.75
CA HIS A 253 10.58 -3.50 18.27
C HIS A 253 9.33 -4.32 17.90
N LEU A 254 9.50 -5.26 16.98
CA LEU A 254 8.47 -6.12 16.42
C LEU A 254 8.96 -7.59 16.33
N ALA A 255 9.76 -8.02 17.31
CA ALA A 255 10.17 -9.41 17.44
C ALA A 255 8.94 -10.32 17.48
N GLY A 256 9.00 -11.51 16.87
CA GLY A 256 7.89 -12.48 16.83
C GLY A 256 6.65 -12.04 16.03
N ALA A 257 6.66 -10.85 15.41
CA ALA A 257 5.48 -10.32 14.73
C ALA A 257 4.98 -11.21 13.59
N GLN A 258 3.68 -11.49 13.57
CA GLN A 258 3.03 -12.33 12.56
C GLN A 258 2.69 -11.49 11.33
N MET A 259 3.54 -11.57 10.31
CA MET A 259 3.47 -10.75 9.09
C MET A 259 3.38 -11.60 7.81
N PHE A 260 2.75 -12.78 7.91
CA PHE A 260 2.51 -13.66 6.78
C PHE A 260 1.75 -12.95 5.64
N ARG A 261 2.31 -13.01 4.42
CA ARG A 261 1.76 -12.36 3.20
C ARG A 261 1.53 -10.85 3.33
N GLN A 262 2.18 -10.18 4.28
CA GLN A 262 2.02 -8.74 4.47
C GLN A 262 2.52 -7.95 3.26
N HIS A 263 1.92 -6.78 3.06
CA HIS A 263 2.33 -5.86 2.01
C HIS A 263 3.18 -4.73 2.60
N LEU A 264 4.49 -4.90 2.52
CA LEU A 264 5.51 -4.00 3.03
C LEU A 264 6.33 -3.39 1.87
N VAL A 265 5.71 -3.24 0.69
CA VAL A 265 6.36 -2.65 -0.47
C VAL A 265 6.72 -1.20 -0.15
N LYS A 266 8.00 -0.84 -0.29
CA LYS A 266 8.53 0.49 0.09
C LYS A 266 8.33 0.85 1.57
N ALA A 267 8.19 -0.14 2.45
CA ALA A 267 8.15 0.11 3.89
C ALA A 267 9.52 0.59 4.40
N GLN A 268 9.50 1.45 5.41
CA GLN A 268 10.68 1.89 6.14
C GLN A 268 10.78 1.08 7.42
N LEU A 269 11.77 0.19 7.48
CA LEU A 269 12.04 -0.75 8.56
C LEU A 269 13.50 -0.62 9.05
N SER A 270 14.19 0.45 8.68
CA SER A 270 15.60 0.68 9.02
C SER A 270 15.77 0.65 10.55
N GLY A 271 16.71 -0.15 11.03
CA GLY A 271 16.97 -0.36 12.46
C GLY A 271 15.83 -0.99 13.27
N ALA A 272 14.77 -1.49 12.63
CA ALA A 272 13.72 -2.23 13.33
C ALA A 272 14.25 -3.56 13.88
N VAL A 273 13.59 -4.07 14.92
CA VAL A 273 13.85 -5.42 15.45
C VAL A 273 12.73 -6.33 15.00
N LEU A 274 13.08 -7.34 14.23
CA LEU A 274 12.21 -8.33 13.61
C LEU A 274 12.70 -9.77 13.88
N THR A 275 13.45 -9.94 14.96
CA THR A 275 13.93 -11.25 15.42
C THR A 275 12.73 -12.20 15.55
N ASP A 276 12.85 -13.42 15.01
CA ASP A 276 11.78 -14.44 15.00
C ASP A 276 10.47 -14.04 14.30
N ALA A 277 10.42 -12.90 13.60
CA ALA A 277 9.19 -12.48 12.92
C ALA A 277 8.85 -13.40 11.73
N VAL A 278 7.56 -13.55 11.44
CA VAL A 278 7.08 -14.36 10.32
C VAL A 278 6.77 -13.48 9.12
N LEU A 279 7.67 -13.44 8.15
CA LEU A 279 7.56 -12.71 6.87
C LEU A 279 7.32 -13.64 5.67
N ALA A 280 6.95 -14.90 5.90
CA ALA A 280 6.76 -15.85 4.83
C ALA A 280 5.73 -15.34 3.81
N ARG A 281 6.13 -15.36 2.53
CA ARG A 281 5.36 -14.84 1.39
C ARG A 281 4.99 -13.34 1.48
N ALA A 282 5.62 -12.57 2.36
CA ALA A 282 5.44 -11.13 2.43
C ALA A 282 6.03 -10.44 1.19
N ALA A 283 5.50 -9.27 0.84
CA ALA A 283 6.01 -8.43 -0.23
C ALA A 283 6.81 -7.27 0.38
N LEU A 284 8.13 -7.36 0.28
CA LEU A 284 9.14 -6.41 0.80
C LEU A 284 9.86 -5.67 -0.34
N ARG A 285 9.29 -5.66 -1.55
CA ARG A 285 9.88 -4.99 -2.72
C ARG A 285 10.24 -3.54 -2.38
N GLN A 286 11.49 -3.15 -2.61
CA GLN A 286 12.00 -1.80 -2.33
C GLN A 286 11.85 -1.35 -0.86
N ALA A 287 11.71 -2.27 0.09
CA ALA A 287 11.70 -1.91 1.51
C ALA A 287 13.11 -1.53 1.99
N SER A 288 13.21 -0.54 2.89
CA SER A 288 14.47 -0.21 3.58
C SER A 288 14.52 -0.97 4.89
N LEU A 289 15.46 -1.91 4.99
CA LEU A 289 15.77 -2.82 6.09
C LEU A 289 17.23 -2.62 6.55
N GLU A 290 17.81 -1.45 6.28
CA GLU A 290 19.18 -1.10 6.67
C GLU A 290 19.37 -1.28 8.18
N LYS A 291 20.42 -2.02 8.57
CA LYS A 291 20.77 -2.29 9.98
C LYS A 291 19.62 -2.87 10.81
N CYS A 292 18.67 -3.53 10.16
CA CYS A 292 17.55 -4.22 10.81
C CYS A 292 18.04 -5.52 11.45
N ASP A 293 17.48 -5.86 12.62
CA ASP A 293 17.68 -7.17 13.24
C ASP A 293 16.64 -8.14 12.68
N LEU A 294 17.07 -9.00 11.77
CA LEU A 294 16.28 -10.02 11.07
C LEU A 294 16.71 -11.44 11.49
N ARG A 295 17.32 -11.59 12.67
CA ARG A 295 17.79 -12.89 13.16
C ARG A 295 16.64 -13.87 13.26
N ARG A 296 16.86 -15.10 12.77
CA ARG A 296 15.85 -16.18 12.80
C ARG A 296 14.51 -15.83 12.14
N VAL A 297 14.46 -14.79 11.31
CA VAL A 297 13.23 -14.39 10.63
C VAL A 297 12.78 -15.49 9.67
N TRP A 298 11.47 -15.77 9.63
CA TRP A 298 10.92 -16.71 8.67
C TRP A 298 10.41 -15.99 7.43
N ALA A 299 11.22 -15.89 6.39
CA ALA A 299 10.95 -15.17 5.14
C ALA A 299 10.83 -16.10 3.91
N THR A 300 10.50 -17.37 4.10
CA THR A 300 10.34 -18.34 2.99
C THR A 300 9.37 -17.81 1.93
N LYS A 301 9.77 -17.87 0.66
CA LYS A 301 8.97 -17.40 -0.49
C LYS A 301 8.57 -15.92 -0.42
N SER A 302 9.27 -15.09 0.37
CA SER A 302 9.07 -13.66 0.37
C SER A 302 9.48 -13.05 -0.98
N ARG A 303 8.94 -11.87 -1.28
CA ARG A 303 9.32 -11.07 -2.45
C ARG A 303 10.05 -9.82 -1.98
N CYS A 304 11.37 -9.89 -1.96
CA CYS A 304 12.28 -8.87 -1.47
C CYS A 304 12.95 -8.07 -2.59
N HIS A 305 12.62 -8.27 -3.87
CA HIS A 305 13.22 -7.55 -5.00
C HIS A 305 13.56 -6.07 -4.72
N HIS A 306 14.81 -5.67 -4.95
CA HIS A 306 15.34 -4.33 -4.64
C HIS A 306 15.26 -3.88 -3.17
N ALA A 307 15.15 -4.78 -2.19
CA ALA A 307 15.19 -4.40 -0.78
C ALA A 307 16.60 -3.97 -0.37
N GLN A 308 16.66 -2.98 0.51
CA GLN A 308 17.92 -2.44 1.04
C GLN A 308 18.15 -3.05 2.42
N MET A 309 19.07 -3.99 2.54
CA MET A 309 19.41 -4.72 3.77
C MET A 309 20.89 -4.47 4.17
N GLU A 310 21.44 -3.30 3.83
CA GLU A 310 22.82 -2.93 4.17
C GLU A 310 23.05 -3.05 5.68
N GLY A 311 24.07 -3.82 6.08
CA GLY A 311 24.44 -4.06 7.46
C GLY A 311 23.36 -4.72 8.33
N ALA A 312 22.33 -5.33 7.73
CA ALA A 312 21.31 -6.05 8.47
C ALA A 312 21.87 -7.33 9.12
N ASP A 313 21.32 -7.69 10.28
CA ASP A 313 21.65 -8.94 10.97
C ASP A 313 20.64 -10.02 10.56
N LEU A 314 21.05 -10.92 9.68
CA LEU A 314 20.24 -11.99 9.08
C LEU A 314 20.69 -13.37 9.60
N ARG A 315 21.34 -13.43 10.78
CA ARG A 315 21.84 -14.71 11.31
C ARG A 315 20.71 -15.71 11.49
N ALA A 316 20.91 -16.92 10.98
CA ALA A 316 19.92 -18.00 10.99
C ALA A 316 18.55 -17.63 10.36
N ALA A 317 18.48 -16.62 9.50
CA ALA A 317 17.26 -16.26 8.79
C ALA A 317 16.88 -17.30 7.73
N LEU A 318 15.58 -17.50 7.51
CA LEU A 318 15.04 -18.50 6.58
C LEU A 318 14.44 -17.84 5.33
N PHE A 319 15.21 -17.77 4.25
CA PHE A 319 14.86 -17.21 2.94
C PHE A 319 14.70 -18.28 1.84
N PHE A 320 14.40 -19.52 2.21
CA PHE A 320 14.16 -20.61 1.26
C PHE A 320 13.16 -20.21 0.15
N GLU A 321 13.55 -20.41 -1.12
CA GLU A 321 12.75 -20.03 -2.31
C GLU A 321 12.29 -18.55 -2.32
N ALA A 322 13.01 -17.63 -1.66
CA ALA A 322 12.71 -16.19 -1.69
C ALA A 322 13.20 -15.53 -2.98
N ASP A 323 12.46 -14.51 -3.44
CA ASP A 323 12.85 -13.63 -4.54
C ASP A 323 13.60 -12.43 -3.94
N MET A 324 14.92 -12.41 -4.08
CA MET A 324 15.84 -11.41 -3.55
C MET A 324 16.66 -10.76 -4.68
N VAL A 325 16.10 -10.71 -5.90
CA VAL A 325 16.77 -10.14 -7.07
C VAL A 325 17.12 -8.67 -6.80
N ASP A 326 18.37 -8.30 -7.07
CA ASP A 326 18.90 -6.94 -6.95
C ASP A 326 18.74 -6.35 -5.54
N CYS A 327 18.82 -7.18 -4.49
CA CYS A 327 18.87 -6.71 -3.11
C CYS A 327 20.27 -6.19 -2.74
N ASP A 328 20.31 -5.20 -1.86
CA ASP A 328 21.56 -4.74 -1.25
C ASP A 328 21.75 -5.42 0.11
N LEU A 329 22.73 -6.31 0.21
CA LEU A 329 23.15 -7.06 1.39
C LEU A 329 24.60 -6.67 1.78
N THR A 330 25.05 -5.48 1.40
CA THR A 330 26.41 -5.01 1.70
C THR A 330 26.66 -5.04 3.20
N GLY A 331 27.73 -5.73 3.62
CA GLY A 331 28.12 -5.88 5.02
C GLY A 331 27.11 -6.64 5.91
N ALA A 332 26.09 -7.28 5.33
CA ALA A 332 25.09 -8.01 6.11
C ALA A 332 25.67 -9.27 6.78
N ASP A 333 25.14 -9.62 7.94
CA ASP A 333 25.52 -10.84 8.66
C ASP A 333 24.55 -11.98 8.34
N LEU A 334 24.96 -12.88 7.44
CA LEU A 334 24.16 -14.01 6.95
C LEU A 334 24.61 -15.34 7.58
N ARG A 335 25.33 -15.32 8.71
CA ARG A 335 25.84 -16.56 9.31
C ARG A 335 24.70 -17.53 9.63
N HIS A 336 24.87 -18.78 9.19
CA HIS A 336 23.87 -19.86 9.28
C HIS A 336 22.51 -19.57 8.61
N ALA A 337 22.40 -18.54 7.75
CA ALA A 337 21.16 -18.27 7.02
C ALA A 337 20.84 -19.36 6.00
N GLU A 338 19.57 -19.66 5.80
CA GLU A 338 19.06 -20.63 4.84
C GLU A 338 18.47 -19.89 3.63
N LEU A 339 19.22 -19.86 2.53
CA LEU A 339 18.92 -19.20 1.27
C LEU A 339 18.78 -20.21 0.12
N SER A 340 18.68 -21.52 0.39
CA SER A 340 18.61 -22.51 -0.69
C SER A 340 17.44 -22.23 -1.62
N ARG A 341 17.70 -22.34 -2.93
CA ARG A 341 16.75 -22.04 -4.02
C ARG A 341 16.23 -20.60 -4.05
N ALA A 342 16.84 -19.68 -3.31
CA ALA A 342 16.53 -18.27 -3.46
C ALA A 342 17.04 -17.74 -4.81
N ASP A 343 16.40 -16.66 -5.27
CA ASP A 343 16.85 -15.90 -6.42
C ASP A 343 17.57 -14.64 -5.92
N LEU A 344 18.90 -14.62 -6.02
CA LEU A 344 19.80 -13.52 -5.65
C LEU A 344 20.49 -12.94 -6.90
N GLN A 345 19.87 -13.06 -8.09
CA GLN A 345 20.41 -12.44 -9.29
C GLN A 345 20.66 -10.94 -9.06
N LEU A 346 21.81 -10.43 -9.51
CA LEU A 346 22.22 -9.03 -9.35
C LEU A 346 22.36 -8.52 -7.90
N ALA A 347 22.20 -9.37 -6.88
CA ALA A 347 22.30 -8.94 -5.49
C ALA A 347 23.73 -8.47 -5.15
N THR A 348 23.85 -7.47 -4.27
CA THR A 348 25.14 -6.96 -3.78
C THR A 348 25.40 -7.52 -2.38
N LEU A 349 26.36 -8.44 -2.24
CA LEU A 349 26.79 -9.07 -0.98
C LEU A 349 28.22 -8.67 -0.60
N ARG A 350 28.66 -7.46 -0.95
CA ARG A 350 30.03 -6.99 -0.67
C ARG A 350 30.33 -7.01 0.82
N GLY A 351 31.41 -7.67 1.21
CA GLY A 351 31.81 -7.77 2.62
C GLY A 351 30.81 -8.53 3.52
N ALA A 352 29.82 -9.23 2.95
CA ALA A 352 28.85 -9.98 3.74
C ALA A 352 29.50 -11.17 4.46
N LYS A 353 28.98 -11.53 5.64
CA LYS A 353 29.45 -12.68 6.43
C LYS A 353 28.58 -13.89 6.15
N LEU A 354 29.16 -14.93 5.57
CA LEU A 354 28.47 -16.12 5.05
C LEU A 354 28.84 -17.41 5.80
N SER A 355 29.57 -17.35 6.92
CA SER A 355 29.97 -18.55 7.67
C SER A 355 28.76 -19.45 7.99
N GLY A 356 28.80 -20.70 7.56
CA GLY A 356 27.73 -21.68 7.76
C GLY A 356 26.44 -21.42 6.96
N ALA A 357 26.39 -20.39 6.11
CA ALA A 357 25.21 -20.10 5.30
C ALA A 357 24.96 -21.18 4.25
N ARG A 358 23.68 -21.45 3.97
CA ARG A 358 23.23 -22.46 3.01
C ARG A 358 22.62 -21.78 1.80
N LEU A 359 23.34 -21.78 0.68
CA LEU A 359 22.96 -21.24 -0.62
C LEU A 359 22.88 -22.35 -1.68
N VAL A 360 22.38 -23.54 -1.32
CA VAL A 360 22.28 -24.69 -2.24
C VAL A 360 21.25 -24.43 -3.34
N SER A 361 21.62 -24.67 -4.60
CA SER A 361 20.76 -24.44 -5.78
C SER A 361 20.20 -23.01 -5.88
N THR A 362 20.96 -22.04 -5.38
CA THR A 362 20.62 -20.60 -5.41
C THR A 362 21.07 -19.98 -6.72
N ASP A 363 20.31 -19.01 -7.22
CA ASP A 363 20.74 -18.21 -8.37
C ASP A 363 21.46 -16.94 -7.89
N LEU A 364 22.76 -16.87 -8.12
CA LEU A 364 23.65 -15.75 -7.83
C LEU A 364 24.19 -15.13 -9.13
N THR A 365 23.47 -15.31 -10.26
CA THR A 365 23.93 -14.80 -11.55
C THR A 365 24.14 -13.29 -11.48
N ARG A 366 25.34 -12.84 -11.84
CA ARG A 366 25.77 -11.43 -11.76
C ARG A 366 25.73 -10.81 -10.37
N ALA A 367 25.68 -11.59 -9.30
CA ALA A 367 25.78 -11.09 -7.94
C ALA A 367 27.20 -10.57 -7.63
N ASP A 368 27.32 -9.60 -6.74
CA ASP A 368 28.60 -9.05 -6.28
C ASP A 368 28.93 -9.51 -4.86
N LEU A 369 29.78 -10.53 -4.75
CA LEU A 369 30.27 -11.10 -3.49
C LEU A 369 31.69 -10.62 -3.15
N THR A 370 32.11 -9.47 -3.67
CA THR A 370 33.47 -8.96 -3.46
C THR A 370 33.77 -8.80 -1.97
N GLY A 371 34.84 -9.43 -1.49
CA GLY A 371 35.23 -9.41 -0.08
C GLY A 371 34.26 -10.12 0.88
N ALA A 372 33.29 -10.91 0.38
CA ALA A 372 32.43 -11.72 1.24
C ALA A 372 33.27 -12.79 1.99
N THR A 373 32.92 -13.09 3.24
CA THR A 373 33.75 -13.92 4.14
C THR A 373 33.00 -15.13 4.69
N ALA A 374 33.63 -16.30 4.65
CA ALA A 374 33.20 -17.53 5.31
C ALA A 374 34.41 -18.16 6.02
N GLU A 375 34.77 -17.64 7.20
CA GLU A 375 36.00 -18.01 7.90
C GLU A 375 35.82 -19.17 8.89
N GLU A 376 34.73 -19.18 9.64
CA GLU A 376 34.52 -20.11 10.78
C GLU A 376 33.89 -21.42 10.34
N GLU A 377 32.87 -21.35 9.49
CA GLU A 377 32.11 -22.50 9.00
C GLU A 377 31.93 -22.42 7.49
N PRO A 378 31.97 -23.57 6.79
CA PRO A 378 31.90 -23.59 5.34
C PRO A 378 30.54 -23.10 4.84
N VAL A 379 30.57 -22.15 3.90
CA VAL A 379 29.39 -21.77 3.13
C VAL A 379 29.07 -22.88 2.13
N ARG A 380 27.77 -23.22 1.98
CA ARG A 380 27.32 -24.23 1.03
C ARG A 380 26.71 -23.58 -0.21
N LEU A 381 27.40 -23.65 -1.33
CA LEU A 381 27.02 -23.13 -2.64
C LEU A 381 26.77 -24.28 -3.65
N ASP A 382 26.53 -25.49 -3.18
CA ASP A 382 26.35 -26.67 -4.03
C ASP A 382 25.23 -26.45 -5.07
N ARG A 383 25.52 -26.76 -6.33
CA ARG A 383 24.61 -26.64 -7.48
C ARG A 383 24.05 -25.22 -7.70
N SER A 384 24.67 -24.20 -7.11
CA SER A 384 24.29 -22.80 -7.33
C SER A 384 24.75 -22.30 -8.70
N CYS A 385 24.13 -21.20 -9.16
CA CYS A 385 24.54 -20.50 -10.37
C CYS A 385 25.23 -19.19 -10.00
N LEU A 386 26.55 -19.13 -10.10
CA LEU A 386 27.37 -17.93 -9.93
C LEU A 386 27.88 -17.39 -11.28
N ASP A 387 27.15 -17.65 -12.37
CA ASP A 387 27.56 -17.17 -13.69
C ASP A 387 27.67 -15.64 -13.67
N GLN A 388 28.81 -15.11 -14.14
CA GLN A 388 29.16 -13.67 -14.13
C GLN A 388 29.20 -13.01 -12.73
N ALA A 389 29.23 -13.78 -11.64
CA ALA A 389 29.37 -13.23 -10.30
C ALA A 389 30.77 -12.62 -10.07
N ARG A 390 30.85 -11.61 -9.21
CA ARG A 390 32.11 -11.03 -8.74
C ARG A 390 32.47 -11.63 -7.40
N LEU A 391 33.59 -12.32 -7.32
CA LEU A 391 34.09 -13.00 -6.11
C LEU A 391 35.49 -12.47 -5.74
N ASN A 392 35.84 -11.27 -6.20
CA ASN A 392 37.15 -10.68 -5.95
C ASN A 392 37.42 -10.60 -4.45
N ASN A 393 38.58 -11.08 -3.98
CA ASN A 393 38.94 -11.12 -2.55
C ASN A 393 37.92 -11.86 -1.64
N ALA A 394 37.03 -12.69 -2.18
CA ALA A 394 36.10 -13.45 -1.36
C ALA A 394 36.84 -14.57 -0.61
N VAL A 395 36.53 -14.75 0.68
CA VAL A 395 37.08 -15.82 1.50
C VAL A 395 36.10 -16.98 1.53
N LEU A 396 36.36 -18.01 0.72
CA LEU A 396 35.51 -19.20 0.51
C LEU A 396 36.21 -20.48 1.00
N ARG A 397 36.89 -20.39 2.15
CA ARG A 397 37.60 -21.52 2.75
C ARG A 397 36.64 -22.66 3.05
N ASN A 398 37.02 -23.87 2.67
CA ASN A 398 36.21 -25.09 2.83
C ASN A 398 34.80 -25.01 2.21
N ALA A 399 34.54 -24.05 1.31
CA ALA A 399 33.21 -23.86 0.73
C ALA A 399 32.79 -25.08 -0.10
N GLY A 400 31.52 -25.48 0.03
CA GLY A 400 30.93 -26.51 -0.83
C GLY A 400 30.48 -25.89 -2.15
N LEU A 401 31.13 -26.20 -3.26
CA LEU A 401 30.84 -25.70 -4.60
C LEU A 401 30.51 -26.85 -5.57
N ILE A 402 30.01 -27.97 -5.05
CA ILE A 402 29.80 -29.20 -5.83
C ILE A 402 28.78 -28.92 -6.93
N GLY A 403 29.18 -29.09 -8.19
CA GLY A 403 28.33 -28.86 -9.36
C GLY A 403 27.90 -27.39 -9.55
N ALA A 404 28.55 -26.43 -8.89
CA ALA A 404 28.26 -25.01 -9.07
C ALA A 404 28.66 -24.54 -10.48
N ARG A 405 27.92 -23.58 -11.03
CA ARG A 405 28.26 -22.92 -12.31
C ARG A 405 28.93 -21.58 -12.04
N LEU A 406 30.16 -21.40 -12.52
CA LEU A 406 30.96 -20.18 -12.33
C LEU A 406 31.42 -19.60 -13.68
N ARG A 407 30.60 -19.68 -14.73
CA ARG A 407 31.00 -19.21 -16.06
C ARG A 407 31.13 -17.71 -16.06
N ASN A 408 32.28 -17.20 -16.51
CA ASN A 408 32.60 -15.77 -16.51
C ASN A 408 32.58 -15.12 -15.11
N ALA A 409 32.60 -15.92 -14.04
CA ALA A 409 32.78 -15.39 -12.69
C ALA A 409 34.21 -14.83 -12.54
N ASP A 410 34.37 -13.77 -11.77
CA ASP A 410 35.67 -13.18 -11.45
C ASP A 410 36.13 -13.66 -10.07
N LEU A 411 37.15 -14.52 -10.07
CA LEU A 411 37.74 -15.16 -8.88
C LEU A 411 39.11 -14.55 -8.51
N THR A 412 39.42 -13.35 -9.01
CA THR A 412 40.71 -12.69 -8.72
C THR A 412 40.89 -12.55 -7.21
N ASP A 413 41.99 -13.09 -6.68
CA ASP A 413 42.35 -13.07 -5.25
C ASP A 413 41.32 -13.73 -4.31
N ALA A 414 40.42 -14.58 -4.83
CA ALA A 414 39.52 -15.36 -4.00
C ALA A 414 40.29 -16.47 -3.26
N ASP A 415 40.01 -16.66 -1.97
CA ASP A 415 40.57 -17.75 -1.18
C ASP A 415 39.68 -19.00 -1.29
N LEU A 416 40.14 -19.98 -2.05
CA LEU A 416 39.46 -21.26 -2.27
C LEU A 416 40.08 -22.41 -1.45
N THR A 417 40.87 -22.10 -0.42
CA THR A 417 41.58 -23.12 0.37
C THR A 417 40.60 -24.14 0.96
N GLY A 418 40.78 -25.42 0.64
CA GLY A 418 39.92 -26.52 1.09
C GLY A 418 38.53 -26.57 0.43
N ALA A 419 38.21 -25.68 -0.53
CA ALA A 419 36.92 -25.67 -1.19
C ALA A 419 36.69 -26.94 -2.03
N ASP A 420 35.47 -27.46 -2.04
CA ASP A 420 35.07 -28.61 -2.85
C ASP A 420 34.47 -28.14 -4.18
N LEU A 421 35.28 -28.18 -5.25
CA LEU A 421 34.90 -27.80 -6.61
C LEU A 421 34.46 -29.00 -7.45
N THR A 422 34.10 -30.14 -6.84
CA THR A 422 33.73 -31.36 -7.56
C THR A 422 32.62 -31.09 -8.57
N GLY A 423 32.88 -31.37 -9.85
CA GLY A 423 31.92 -31.17 -10.94
C GLY A 423 31.56 -29.71 -11.25
N ALA A 424 32.25 -28.72 -10.67
CA ALA A 424 31.99 -27.30 -10.92
C ALA A 424 32.35 -26.89 -12.36
N ASP A 425 31.61 -25.94 -12.94
CA ASP A 425 31.89 -25.40 -14.29
C ASP A 425 32.64 -24.07 -14.22
N LEU A 426 33.96 -24.12 -14.40
CA LEU A 426 34.91 -23.00 -14.31
C LEU A 426 35.53 -22.63 -15.67
N ARG A 427 35.04 -23.19 -16.79
CA ARG A 427 35.70 -23.12 -18.12
C ARG A 427 36.04 -21.71 -18.60
N THR A 428 35.24 -20.73 -18.20
CA THR A 428 35.40 -19.32 -18.58
C THR A 428 35.53 -18.40 -17.37
N ALA A 429 35.85 -18.94 -16.20
CA ALA A 429 36.15 -18.12 -15.02
C ALA A 429 37.38 -17.25 -15.28
N ARG A 430 37.39 -16.05 -14.68
CA ARG A 430 38.45 -15.05 -14.81
C ARG A 430 39.18 -14.92 -13.47
N GLY A 431 40.44 -14.50 -13.49
CA GLY A 431 41.23 -14.28 -12.27
C GLY A 431 41.60 -15.54 -11.50
N LEU A 432 41.25 -16.73 -12.02
CA LEU A 432 41.58 -18.02 -11.40
C LEU A 432 43.03 -18.39 -11.70
N THR A 433 43.76 -18.80 -10.67
CA THR A 433 45.18 -19.21 -10.73
C THR A 433 45.33 -20.72 -10.46
N ALA A 434 46.50 -21.27 -10.79
CA ALA A 434 46.82 -22.67 -10.48
C ALA A 434 46.90 -22.88 -8.96
N ASP A 435 47.47 -21.94 -8.22
CA ASP A 435 47.64 -22.04 -6.76
C ASP A 435 46.29 -22.08 -6.03
N GLN A 436 45.30 -21.28 -6.46
CA GLN A 436 43.93 -21.36 -5.94
C GLN A 436 43.29 -22.73 -6.17
N LEU A 437 43.59 -23.40 -7.29
CA LEU A 437 43.07 -24.73 -7.59
C LEU A 437 43.81 -25.84 -6.83
N LEU A 438 45.12 -25.69 -6.62
CA LEU A 438 45.93 -26.61 -5.82
C LEU A 438 45.60 -26.52 -4.32
N ALA A 439 45.23 -25.33 -3.85
CA ALA A 439 44.76 -25.11 -2.49
C ALA A 439 43.32 -25.63 -2.26
N ALA A 440 42.54 -25.83 -3.32
CA ALA A 440 41.19 -26.38 -3.21
C ALA A 440 41.22 -27.83 -2.68
N GLY A 441 40.20 -28.20 -1.91
CA GLY A 441 40.12 -29.52 -1.28
C GLY A 441 39.79 -30.64 -2.28
N SER A 442 39.00 -30.34 -3.30
CA SER A 442 38.71 -31.25 -4.42
C SER A 442 38.44 -30.46 -5.69
N ILE A 443 38.95 -30.96 -6.82
CA ILE A 443 38.65 -30.45 -8.17
C ILE A 443 38.15 -31.57 -9.09
N ASP A 444 37.67 -32.68 -8.52
CA ASP A 444 37.30 -33.88 -9.27
C ASP A 444 36.15 -33.63 -10.23
N GLY A 445 36.35 -33.93 -11.51
CA GLY A 445 35.35 -33.67 -12.54
C GLY A 445 35.04 -32.18 -12.80
N ALA A 446 35.79 -31.25 -12.17
CA ALA A 446 35.67 -29.82 -12.43
C ALA A 446 36.04 -29.52 -13.89
N ARG A 447 35.26 -28.64 -14.54
CA ARG A 447 35.50 -28.22 -15.91
C ARG A 447 36.35 -26.95 -15.89
N LEU A 448 37.66 -27.09 -16.03
CA LEU A 448 38.62 -26.00 -15.95
C LEU A 448 38.91 -25.32 -17.30
N PRO A 449 39.42 -24.08 -17.31
CA PRO A 449 40.01 -23.46 -18.50
C PRO A 449 41.16 -24.32 -19.08
N PRO A 450 41.36 -24.33 -20.42
CA PRO A 450 42.39 -25.17 -21.04
C PRO A 450 43.81 -24.92 -20.51
N THR A 451 44.15 -23.66 -20.22
CA THR A 451 45.46 -23.23 -19.70
C THR A 451 45.75 -23.80 -18.31
N LEU A 452 44.79 -23.69 -17.39
CA LEU A 452 44.93 -24.17 -16.01
C LEU A 452 44.84 -25.70 -15.91
N ARG A 453 44.10 -26.34 -16.82
CA ARG A 453 44.02 -27.81 -16.89
C ARG A 453 45.38 -28.43 -17.17
N ALA A 454 46.22 -27.79 -17.99
CA ALA A 454 47.59 -28.24 -18.22
C ALA A 454 48.47 -28.03 -16.98
N ALA A 455 48.41 -26.84 -16.37
CA ALA A 455 49.19 -26.50 -15.18
C ALA A 455 48.96 -27.45 -14.00
N CYS A 456 47.70 -27.78 -13.69
CA CYS A 456 47.36 -28.69 -12.59
C CYS A 456 47.86 -30.13 -12.83
N ARG A 457 47.91 -30.58 -14.09
CA ARG A 457 48.43 -31.91 -14.45
C ARG A 457 49.95 -32.00 -14.28
N HIS A 458 50.68 -30.96 -14.68
CA HIS A 458 52.14 -30.91 -14.51
C HIS A 458 52.52 -30.89 -13.02
N SER A 459 51.85 -30.07 -12.22
CA SER A 459 52.08 -30.03 -10.77
C SER A 459 51.78 -31.38 -10.09
N ALA A 460 50.70 -32.08 -10.47
CA ALA A 460 50.39 -33.41 -9.94
C ALA A 460 51.40 -34.49 -10.35
N GLN A 461 52.08 -34.34 -11.50
CA GLN A 461 53.12 -35.26 -11.97
C GLN A 461 54.48 -35.00 -11.31
N GLU A 462 54.82 -33.75 -10.98
CA GLU A 462 56.05 -33.41 -10.25
C GLU A 462 55.99 -33.85 -8.77
N THR A 463 54.80 -34.05 -8.20
CA THR A 463 54.62 -34.56 -6.84
C THR A 463 54.45 -36.10 -6.74
N GLY A 464 54.66 -36.86 -7.82
CA GLY A 464 54.68 -38.33 -7.80
C GLY A 464 55.97 -38.90 -7.19
N PRO A 465 55.96 -40.10 -6.57
CA PRO A 465 57.05 -40.56 -5.72
C PRO A 465 58.32 -40.83 -6.52
N ALA A 466 59.41 -40.15 -6.15
CA ALA A 466 60.77 -40.49 -6.56
C ALA A 466 61.21 -41.80 -5.89
N THR A 467 60.78 -42.95 -6.42
CA THR A 467 61.41 -44.25 -6.11
C THR A 467 61.43 -45.12 -7.36
N GLY A 468 62.58 -45.12 -8.05
CA GLY A 468 62.89 -46.00 -9.16
C GLY A 468 64.40 -46.11 -9.34
N GLY A 469 65.13 -46.44 -8.28
CA GLY A 469 66.52 -46.91 -8.40
C GLY A 469 66.54 -48.31 -9.04
N PRO A 470 67.54 -48.63 -9.88
CA PRO A 470 67.55 -49.88 -10.62
C PRO A 470 67.90 -51.04 -9.68
N VAL A 471 66.98 -51.99 -9.52
CA VAL A 471 67.26 -53.29 -8.88
C VAL A 471 67.92 -54.18 -9.92
N GLY A 472 69.17 -54.54 -9.66
CA GLY A 472 69.92 -55.53 -10.43
C GLY A 472 69.25 -56.90 -10.35
N GLN A 473 69.08 -57.53 -11.51
CA GLN A 473 68.78 -58.95 -11.61
C GLN A 473 70.10 -59.73 -11.49
N GLU A 474 70.34 -60.28 -10.32
CA GLU A 474 71.26 -61.41 -10.13
C GLU A 474 70.58 -62.70 -10.57
N ALA A 475 71.36 -63.53 -11.23
CA ALA A 475 70.95 -64.76 -11.88
C ALA A 475 70.92 -65.96 -10.91
N GLN A 476 70.12 -66.96 -11.32
CA GLN A 476 70.33 -68.40 -11.12
C GLN A 476 69.93 -69.05 -9.78
N PRO A 477 69.70 -70.37 -9.73
CA PRO A 477 70.14 -71.43 -10.65
C PRO A 477 69.11 -72.00 -11.63
#